data_AF-A0A8H8D7U6-F1
#
_entry.id   AF-A0A8H8D7U6-F1
#
_cell.length_a   1.000
_cell.length_b   1.000
_cell.length_c   1.000
_cell.angle_alpha   90.00
_cell.angle_beta   90.00
_cell.angle_gamma   90.00
#
_symmetry.space_group_name_H-M   'P 1'
#
loop_
_entity.id
_entity.type
_entity.pdbx_description
1 polymer ?
#
loop_
_entity_poly.entity_id
_entity_poly.type
_entity_poly.pdbx_seq_one_letter_code
_entity_poly.pdbx_strand_id
1 'polypeptide(L)'
;MLREMLRRLINVLDFLHTEAHIFHTGMRPMVGFMIENNDWRYLALCGFGEARIGKIQQDTGPFVQPHIYSAPEVAFEIPWGASVVIWNVATLVWDLLDGRHLFNNIGRTGLLRSIQAHGSGSCFARTTT
;
A
#
# COMPACT_ATOMS: atom_id res chain seq x y z
N MET A 1 -11.82 9.87 -13.20
CA MET A 1 -10.47 10.33 -12.78
C MET A 1 -9.72 9.24 -12.01
N LEU A 2 -10.18 8.82 -10.82
CA LEU A 2 -9.52 7.79 -10.00
C LEU A 2 -9.24 6.47 -10.74
N ARG A 3 -10.19 5.95 -11.52
CA ARG A 3 -10.02 4.73 -12.33
C ARG A 3 -8.81 4.78 -13.26
N GLU A 4 -8.60 5.91 -13.93
CA GLU A 4 -7.50 6.06 -14.89
C GLU A 4 -6.16 6.24 -14.19
N MET A 5 -6.15 6.89 -13.03
CA MET A 5 -4.97 7.03 -12.17
C MET A 5 -4.52 5.68 -11.62
N LEU A 6 -5.45 4.86 -11.13
CA LEU A 6 -5.14 3.51 -10.63
C LEU A 6 -4.64 2.61 -11.74
N ARG A 7 -5.22 2.68 -12.94
CA ARG A 7 -4.74 1.92 -14.10
C ARG A 7 -3.29 2.25 -14.44
N ARG A 8 -2.93 3.54 -14.44
CA ARG A 8 -1.55 3.99 -14.68
C ARG A 8 -0.60 3.53 -13.58
N LEU A 9 -1.02 3.64 -12.32
CA LEU A 9 -0.22 3.20 -11.17
C LEU A 9 0.07 1.70 -11.23
N ILE A 10 -0.96 0.88 -11.47
CA ILE A 10 -0.82 -0.57 -11.56
C ILE A 10 0.12 -0.96 -12.71
N ASN A 11 0.04 -0.30 -13.87
CA ASN A 11 0.94 -0.56 -14.98
C ASN A 11 2.41 -0.25 -14.65
N VAL A 12 2.68 0.84 -13.94
CA VAL A 12 4.05 1.18 -13.50
C VAL A 12 4.56 0.14 -12.49
N LEU A 13 3.71 -0.27 -11.55
CA LEU A 13 4.06 -1.27 -10.56
C LEU A 13 4.29 -2.65 -11.18
N ASP A 14 3.51 -3.03 -12.19
CA ASP A 14 3.71 -4.26 -12.95
C ASP A 14 5.09 -4.29 -13.61
N PHE A 15 5.48 -3.21 -14.29
CA PHE A 15 6.83 -3.09 -14.86
C PHE A 15 7.92 -3.19 -13.78
N LEU A 16 7.76 -2.49 -12.66
CA LEU A 16 8.76 -2.49 -11.59
C LEU A 16 8.93 -3.86 -10.93
N HIS A 17 7.84 -4.58 -10.72
CA HIS A 17 7.88 -5.90 -10.08
C HIS A 17 8.36 -6.99 -11.05
N THR A 18 7.87 -6.96 -12.29
CA THR A 18 8.08 -8.02 -13.28
C THR A 18 9.42 -7.88 -13.98
N GLU A 19 9.76 -6.67 -14.46
CA GLU A 19 10.96 -6.43 -15.27
C GLU A 19 12.13 -5.92 -14.42
N ALA A 20 11.89 -4.93 -13.56
CA ALA A 20 12.97 -4.30 -12.79
C ALA A 20 13.32 -5.06 -11.50
N HIS A 21 12.41 -5.92 -11.01
CA HIS A 21 12.50 -6.56 -9.69
C HIS A 21 12.78 -5.56 -8.55
N ILE A 22 12.12 -4.40 -8.61
CA ILE A 22 12.22 -3.31 -7.63
C ILE A 22 10.90 -3.18 -6.90
N PHE A 23 10.95 -3.20 -5.57
CA PHE A 23 9.82 -2.96 -4.69
C PHE A 23 9.92 -1.58 -4.06
N HIS A 24 8.86 -0.79 -4.19
CA HIS A 24 8.76 0.50 -3.54
C HIS A 24 8.13 0.34 -2.15
N THR A 25 8.94 0.37 -1.10
CA THR A 25 8.48 0.17 0.30
C THR A 25 8.48 1.45 1.13
N GLY A 26 8.50 2.62 0.49
CA GLY A 26 8.55 3.90 1.18
C GLY A 26 7.37 4.14 2.13
N MET A 27 7.66 4.80 3.26
CA MET A 27 6.68 5.23 4.26
C MET A 27 5.77 6.36 3.72
N ARG A 28 4.71 5.99 2.98
CA ARG A 28 3.60 6.85 2.46
C ARG A 28 3.90 7.83 1.31
N PRO A 29 2.80 8.34 0.71
CA PRO A 29 2.05 7.60 -0.29
C PRO A 29 2.89 7.57 -1.57
N MET A 30 2.88 6.42 -2.23
CA MET A 30 3.64 6.07 -3.44
C MET A 30 3.44 7.00 -4.65
N VAL A 31 2.73 8.11 -4.48
CA VAL A 31 2.22 8.90 -5.57
C VAL A 31 2.35 10.38 -5.23
N GLY A 32 3.36 11.02 -5.82
CA GLY A 32 3.31 12.46 -6.04
C GLY A 32 2.32 12.72 -7.17
N PHE A 33 1.18 13.34 -6.86
CA PHE A 33 0.33 13.90 -7.90
C PHE A 33 0.96 15.21 -8.35
N MET A 34 1.48 15.23 -9.57
CA MET A 34 1.95 16.48 -10.18
C MET A 34 0.73 17.24 -10.69
N ILE A 35 0.46 18.39 -10.08
CA ILE A 35 -0.54 19.35 -10.53
C ILE A 35 0.11 20.18 -11.64
N GLU A 36 -0.39 20.05 -12.86
CA GLU A 36 -0.11 21.02 -13.93
C GLU A 36 -1.44 21.67 -14.29
N ASN A 37 -1.51 23.01 -14.18
CA ASN A 37 -2.70 23.80 -14.52
C ASN A 37 -4.00 23.33 -13.84
N ASN A 38 -3.94 23.00 -12.54
CA ASN A 38 -5.08 22.55 -11.74
C ASN A 38 -5.73 21.21 -12.18
N ASP A 39 -5.10 20.50 -13.11
CA ASP A 39 -5.52 19.17 -13.54
C ASP A 39 -4.58 18.10 -12.97
N TRP A 40 -5.15 17.04 -12.39
CA TRP A 40 -4.41 15.88 -11.87
C TRP A 40 -3.99 14.94 -13.01
N ARG A 41 -3.11 15.43 -13.90
CA ARG A 41 -2.75 14.71 -15.14
C ARG A 41 -1.61 13.72 -14.99
N TYR A 42 -0.73 13.92 -14.02
CA TYR A 42 0.52 13.16 -13.93
C TYR A 42 0.68 12.48 -12.58
N LEU A 43 0.88 11.17 -12.68
CA LEU A 43 1.20 10.27 -11.58
C LEU A 43 2.72 10.06 -11.59
N ALA A 44 3.43 10.56 -10.58
CA ALA A 44 4.85 10.30 -10.40
C ALA A 44 5.07 9.39 -9.19
N LEU A 45 5.64 8.22 -9.44
CA LEU A 45 6.16 7.36 -8.37
C LEU A 45 7.54 7.89 -7.97
N CYS A 46 7.66 8.41 -6.76
CA CYS A 46 8.88 9.03 -6.24
C CYS A 46 9.30 8.40 -4.90
N GLY A 47 10.54 8.60 -4.46
CA GLY A 47 10.99 8.12 -3.14
C GLY A 47 11.53 6.69 -3.13
N PHE A 48 12.37 6.32 -4.10
CA PHE A 48 13.05 5.02 -4.16
C PHE A 48 14.23 4.87 -3.17
N GLY A 49 14.43 5.82 -2.25
CA GLY A 49 15.50 5.73 -1.24
C GLY A 49 15.37 4.52 -0.32
N GLU A 50 14.14 4.03 -0.14
CA GLU A 50 13.83 2.82 0.62
C GLU A 50 13.48 1.63 -0.27
N ALA A 51 13.69 1.71 -1.59
CA ALA A 51 13.33 0.62 -2.48
C ALA A 51 14.17 -0.64 -2.21
N ARG A 52 13.55 -1.81 -2.36
CA ARG A 52 14.25 -3.10 -2.24
C ARG A 52 14.36 -3.77 -3.60
N ILE A 53 15.46 -4.48 -3.84
CA ILE A 53 15.72 -5.18 -5.10
C ILE A 53 15.66 -6.68 -4.84
N GLY A 54 15.03 -7.43 -5.74
CA GLY A 54 14.95 -8.89 -5.69
C GLY A 54 13.53 -9.39 -5.83
N LYS A 55 13.29 -10.66 -5.46
CA LYS A 55 11.96 -11.30 -5.55
C LYS A 55 11.28 -11.45 -4.20
N ILE A 56 12.06 -11.80 -3.18
CA ILE A 56 11.62 -11.99 -1.80
C ILE A 56 12.63 -11.31 -0.90
N GLN A 57 12.12 -10.55 0.05
CA GLN A 57 12.87 -9.81 1.04
C GLN A 57 12.77 -10.54 2.38
N GLN A 58 13.91 -10.66 3.06
CA GLN A 58 14.02 -11.34 4.36
C GLN A 58 14.14 -10.34 5.52
N ASP A 59 14.33 -9.04 5.23
CA ASP A 59 14.31 -8.01 6.25
C ASP A 59 12.89 -7.85 6.81
N THR A 60 12.79 -7.83 8.13
CA THR A 60 11.54 -7.66 8.85
C THR A 60 11.65 -6.48 9.82
N GLY A 61 10.52 -6.01 10.33
CA GLY A 61 10.49 -4.98 11.38
C GLY A 61 9.82 -3.66 10.97
N PRO A 62 9.82 -2.67 11.86
CA PRO A 62 9.01 -1.45 11.75
C PRO A 62 9.47 -0.49 10.65
N PHE A 63 10.66 -0.72 10.08
CA PHE A 63 11.25 0.13 9.05
C PHE A 63 10.80 -0.26 7.63
N VAL A 64 10.14 -1.41 7.46
CA VAL A 64 9.62 -1.86 6.16
C VAL A 64 8.36 -1.10 5.78
N GLN A 65 7.41 -0.94 6.71
CA GLN A 65 6.17 -0.18 6.52
C GLN A 65 5.70 0.46 7.83
N PRO A 66 5.06 1.64 7.78
CA PRO A 66 4.38 2.20 8.95
C PRO A 66 3.26 1.27 9.43
N HIS A 67 3.08 1.16 10.74
CA HIS A 67 2.15 0.21 11.35
C HIS A 67 0.72 0.24 10.75
N ILE A 68 0.09 1.39 10.55
CA ILE A 68 -1.28 1.45 9.97
C ILE A 68 -1.38 0.93 8.52
N TYR A 69 -0.26 0.82 7.81
CA TYR A 69 -0.20 0.40 6.41
C TYR A 69 0.58 -0.89 6.23
N SER A 70 1.06 -1.53 7.30
CA SER A 70 1.84 -2.76 7.16
C SER A 70 0.96 -3.86 6.58
N ALA A 71 1.46 -4.48 5.52
CA ALA A 71 0.89 -5.68 4.95
C ALA A 71 0.92 -6.81 6.00
N PRO A 72 0.00 -7.79 5.94
CA PRO A 72 -0.03 -8.88 6.90
C PRO A 72 1.33 -9.58 7.00
N GLU A 73 1.98 -9.90 5.88
CA GLU A 73 3.29 -10.52 5.87
C GLU A 73 4.36 -9.70 6.62
N VAL A 74 4.36 -8.36 6.46
CA VAL A 74 5.28 -7.47 7.17
C VAL A 74 4.92 -7.36 8.66
N ALA A 75 3.64 -7.32 8.98
CA ALA A 75 3.15 -7.24 10.36
C ALA A 75 3.45 -8.54 11.15
N PHE A 76 3.41 -9.68 10.47
CA PHE A 76 3.75 -11.00 11.02
C PHE A 76 5.23 -11.37 10.89
N GLU A 77 6.08 -10.46 10.40
CA GLU A 77 7.52 -10.71 10.20
C GLU A 77 7.81 -11.93 9.32
N ILE A 78 6.97 -12.14 8.31
CA ILE A 78 7.10 -13.17 7.29
C ILE A 78 7.87 -12.57 6.10
N PRO A 79 8.71 -13.36 5.40
CA PRO A 79 9.32 -12.92 4.15
C PRO A 79 8.28 -12.37 3.19
N TRP A 80 8.60 -11.25 2.57
CA TRP A 80 7.63 -10.46 1.81
C TRP A 80 8.17 -10.13 0.42
N GLY A 81 7.30 -9.68 -0.48
CA GLY A 81 7.69 -9.34 -1.85
C GLY A 81 6.77 -8.28 -2.45
N ALA A 82 6.57 -8.36 -3.77
CA ALA A 82 5.75 -7.41 -4.54
C ALA A 82 4.33 -7.19 -3.98
N SER A 83 3.76 -8.17 -3.27
CA SER A 83 2.41 -8.11 -2.68
C SER A 83 2.25 -6.94 -1.70
N VAL A 84 3.33 -6.57 -1.00
CA VAL A 84 3.34 -5.45 -0.04
C VAL A 84 3.03 -4.12 -0.71
N VAL A 85 3.51 -3.94 -1.94
CA VAL A 85 3.25 -2.73 -2.74
C VAL A 85 1.79 -2.68 -3.17
N ILE A 86 1.17 -3.81 -3.49
CA ILE A 86 -0.26 -3.89 -3.83
C ILE A 86 -1.11 -3.57 -2.60
N TRP A 87 -0.73 -4.04 -1.41
CA TRP A 87 -1.38 -3.68 -0.15
C TRP A 87 -1.35 -2.17 0.09
N ASN A 88 -0.21 -1.52 -0.13
CA ASN A 88 -0.09 -0.07 -0.03
C ASN A 88 -1.08 0.65 -0.96
N VAL A 89 -1.21 0.20 -2.22
CA VAL A 89 -2.18 0.77 -3.17
C VAL A 89 -3.62 0.61 -2.66
N ALA A 90 -3.97 -0.56 -2.12
CA ALA A 90 -5.31 -0.80 -1.58
C ALA A 90 -5.62 0.13 -0.40
N THR A 91 -4.68 0.30 0.53
CA THR A 91 -4.86 1.23 1.65
C THR A 91 -4.95 2.69 1.20
N LEU A 92 -4.19 3.09 0.17
CA LEU A 92 -4.30 4.42 -0.44
C LEU A 92 -5.67 4.65 -1.07
N VAL A 93 -6.19 3.67 -1.83
CA VAL A 93 -7.52 3.74 -2.44
C VAL A 93 -8.60 3.88 -1.37
N TRP A 94 -8.48 3.13 -0.27
CA TRP A 94 -9.40 3.23 0.84
C TRP A 94 -9.38 4.62 1.49
N ASP A 95 -8.19 5.13 1.85
CA ASP A 95 -8.03 6.44 2.46
C ASP A 95 -8.61 7.56 1.55
N LEU A 96 -8.49 7.42 0.22
CA LEU A 96 -9.06 8.36 -0.75
C LEU A 96 -10.60 8.28 -0.87
N LEU A 97 -11.20 7.12 -0.63
CA LEU A 97 -12.64 6.91 -0.76
C LEU A 97 -13.39 7.22 0.54
N ASP A 98 -12.87 6.77 1.68
CA ASP A 98 -13.55 6.85 2.99
C ASP A 98 -13.05 8.05 3.83
N GLY A 99 -11.89 8.61 3.50
CA GLY A 99 -11.27 9.71 4.26
C GLY A 99 -10.76 9.28 5.64
N ARG A 100 -10.67 7.97 5.90
CA ARG A 100 -10.20 7.36 7.15
C ARG A 100 -9.31 6.16 6.84
N HIS A 101 -8.46 5.81 7.79
CA HIS A 101 -7.59 4.64 7.66
C HIS A 101 -8.36 3.34 7.65
N LEU A 102 -7.98 2.42 6.75
CA LEU A 102 -8.55 1.06 6.68
C LEU A 102 -8.29 0.26 7.96
N PHE A 103 -7.15 0.49 8.61
CA PHE A 103 -6.76 -0.19 9.85
C PHE A 103 -6.43 0.81 10.95
N ASN A 104 -6.83 0.50 12.18
CA ASN A 104 -6.57 1.33 13.35
C ASN A 104 -5.35 0.84 14.14
N ASN A 105 -4.56 1.79 14.65
CA ASN A 105 -3.28 1.53 15.32
C ASN A 105 -3.35 1.78 16.83
N ILE A 106 -3.96 0.84 17.55
CA ILE A 106 -3.67 0.67 18.98
C ILE A 106 -2.45 -0.26 19.10
N GLY A 107 -1.32 0.18 18.57
CA GLY A 107 -0.06 -0.56 18.50
C GLY A 107 -0.05 -1.74 17.51
N ARG A 108 1.09 -2.44 17.44
CA ARG A 108 1.30 -3.64 16.59
C ARG A 108 0.22 -4.70 16.82
N THR A 109 -0.17 -4.91 18.07
CA THR A 109 -1.24 -5.85 18.45
C THR A 109 -2.62 -5.40 17.93
N GLY A 110 -2.90 -4.10 17.95
CA GLY A 110 -4.14 -3.53 17.41
C GLY A 110 -4.26 -3.71 15.91
N LEU A 111 -3.17 -3.46 15.18
CA LEU A 111 -3.10 -3.69 13.73
C LEU A 111 -3.38 -5.16 13.38
N LEU A 112 -2.69 -6.10 14.04
CA LEU A 112 -2.85 -7.53 13.77
C LEU A 112 -4.30 -7.98 13.97
N ARG A 113 -4.95 -7.51 15.04
CA ARG A 113 -6.37 -7.78 15.29
C ARG A 113 -7.26 -7.17 14.21
N SER A 114 -6.98 -5.95 13.76
CA SER A 114 -7.74 -5.28 12.70
C SER A 114 -7.63 -6.03 11.37
N ILE A 115 -6.44 -6.47 11.00
CA ILE A 115 -6.19 -7.29 9.80
C ILE A 115 -6.96 -8.60 9.89
N GLN A 116 -6.90 -9.31 11.03
CA GLN A 116 -7.65 -10.56 11.23
C GLN A 116 -9.18 -10.34 11.14
N ALA A 117 -9.69 -9.25 11.73
CA ALA A 117 -11.11 -8.92 11.72
C ALA A 117 -11.63 -8.55 10.31
N HIS A 118 -10.80 -7.92 9.48
CA HIS A 118 -11.18 -7.52 8.12
C HIS A 118 -10.97 -8.64 7.10
N GLY A 119 -9.99 -9.53 7.32
CA GLY A 119 -9.78 -10.75 6.51
C GLY A 119 -10.87 -11.82 6.70
N SER A 120 -11.64 -11.76 7.78
CA SER A 120 -12.72 -12.73 8.10
C SER A 120 -14.09 -12.38 7.48
N GLY A 121 -14.15 -11.50 6.47
CA GLY A 121 -15.39 -11.21 5.72
C GLY A 121 -16.40 -10.28 6.42
N SER A 122 -16.12 -9.82 7.63
CA SER A 122 -17.03 -8.96 8.42
C SER A 122 -17.16 -7.51 7.94
N CYS A 123 -16.26 -7.02 7.08
CA CYS A 123 -16.24 -5.61 6.66
C CYS A 123 -17.13 -5.28 5.45
N PHE A 124 -17.52 -6.26 4.65
CA PHE A 124 -18.41 -6.00 3.50
C PHE A 124 -19.90 -5.96 3.88
N ALA A 125 -20.25 -6.26 5.13
CA ALA A 125 -21.64 -6.40 5.57
C ALA A 125 -22.26 -5.12 6.17
N ARG A 126 -21.57 -3.97 6.17
CA ARG A 126 -22.10 -2.73 6.78
C ARG A 126 -22.03 -1.55 5.82
N THR A 127 -22.86 -1.59 4.78
CA THR A 127 -23.30 -0.38 4.07
C THR A 127 -24.67 -0.62 3.44
N THR A 128 -25.71 -0.75 4.27
CA THR A 128 -27.10 -0.48 3.88
C THR A 128 -27.88 -0.04 5.10
N THR A 129 -27.94 1.28 5.29
CA THR A 129 -29.08 2.01 5.87
C THR A 129 -29.07 3.41 5.29
#